data_AF-T0K4G2-F1
#
_entry.id   AF-T0K4G2-F1
#
_cell.length_a   1.000
_cell.length_b   1.000
_cell.length_c   1.000
_cell.angle_alpha   90.00
_cell.angle_beta   90.00
_cell.angle_gamma   90.00
#
_symmetry.space_group_name_H-M   'P 1'
#
loop_
_entity.id
_entity.type
_entity.pdbx_description
1 polymer ?
#
loop_
_entity_poly.entity_id
_entity_poly.type
_entity_poly.pdbx_seq_one_letter_code
_entity_poly.pdbx_strand_id
1 'polypeptide(L)'
;MPEESPVVLILGAGPKVGIPAAKAFASKGYKVAIAARSLDEADSTDKQLNIKSDFAHPEDVVRAFEKVKKELGIPSVVIYNAGAATFSPPGDPFAISLDSFQRDMTVNNTSVFVAAQQAVLGFADLPVDAPRTFFFTGNILNVTALPQFLESGAGKSASAHMMMAAAAEYREKGFKYALTTLLCCLCRRD
;
A
#
# COMPACT_ATOMS: atom_id res chain seq x y z
N MET A 1 32.21 -3.51 -4.29
CA MET A 1 31.48 -2.96 -3.11
C MET A 1 30.37 -3.95 -2.79
N PRO A 2 30.14 -4.34 -1.53
CA PRO A 2 29.00 -5.19 -1.22
C PRO A 2 27.73 -4.44 -1.66
N GLU A 3 26.91 -5.10 -2.47
CA GLU A 3 25.65 -4.55 -2.97
C GLU A 3 24.74 -4.28 -1.76
N GLU A 4 24.34 -3.01 -1.54
CA GLU A 4 23.45 -2.70 -0.42
C GLU A 4 22.11 -3.41 -0.62
N SER A 5 21.66 -4.14 0.41
CA SER A 5 20.38 -4.84 0.39
C SER A 5 19.22 -3.89 0.05
N PRO A 6 18.38 -4.21 -0.95
CA PRO A 6 17.26 -3.37 -1.33
C PRO A 6 16.23 -3.27 -0.19
N VAL A 7 15.50 -2.16 -0.15
CA VAL A 7 14.54 -1.86 0.91
C VAL A 7 13.12 -2.04 0.40
N VAL A 8 12.28 -2.75 1.16
CA VAL A 8 10.83 -2.82 0.94
C VAL A 8 10.08 -2.08 2.05
N LEU A 9 9.13 -1.23 1.67
CA LEU A 9 8.18 -0.60 2.60
C LEU A 9 6.78 -1.15 2.35
N ILE A 10 6.16 -1.74 3.37
CA ILE A 10 4.80 -2.26 3.32
C ILE A 10 3.89 -1.40 4.21
N LEU A 11 3.03 -0.61 3.57
CA LEU A 11 2.02 0.23 4.21
C LEU A 11 0.74 -0.61 4.39
N GLY A 12 0.33 -0.82 5.64
CA GLY A 12 -0.82 -1.64 6.00
C GLY A 12 -0.43 -3.10 6.25
N ALA A 13 0.63 -3.33 7.03
CA ALA A 13 1.15 -4.66 7.32
C ALA A 13 0.27 -5.48 8.28
N GLY A 14 -0.87 -5.96 7.79
CA GLY A 14 -1.76 -6.85 8.55
C GLY A 14 -1.34 -8.34 8.50
N PRO A 15 -1.92 -9.19 9.36
CA PRO A 15 -1.55 -10.61 9.48
C PRO A 15 -1.86 -11.45 8.24
N LYS A 16 -2.81 -11.03 7.40
CA LYS A 16 -3.26 -11.82 6.24
C LYS A 16 -2.32 -11.73 5.03
N VAL A 17 -1.78 -10.55 4.75
CA VAL A 17 -1.07 -10.27 3.49
C VAL A 17 0.26 -9.57 3.76
N GLY A 18 0.23 -8.46 4.51
CA GLY A 18 1.42 -7.66 4.74
C GLY A 18 2.52 -8.36 5.54
N ILE A 19 2.19 -9.05 6.64
CA ILE A 19 3.20 -9.81 7.42
C ILE A 19 3.78 -10.98 6.62
N PRO A 20 2.98 -11.82 5.94
CA PRO A 20 3.53 -12.83 5.03
C PRO A 20 4.41 -12.25 3.92
N ALA A 21 4.01 -11.12 3.31
CA ALA A 21 4.81 -10.44 2.30
C ALA A 21 6.14 -9.95 2.87
N ALA A 22 6.14 -9.32 4.05
CA ALA A 22 7.35 -8.91 4.78
C ALA A 22 8.33 -10.07 4.94
N LYS A 23 7.85 -11.23 5.42
CA LYS A 23 8.67 -12.44 5.57
C LYS A 23 9.25 -12.92 4.23
N ALA A 24 8.46 -12.90 3.17
CA ALA A 24 8.90 -13.32 1.83
C ALA A 24 9.96 -12.39 1.22
N PHE A 25 9.90 -11.08 1.49
CA PHE A 25 10.95 -10.14 1.08
C PHE A 25 12.21 -10.29 1.93
N ALA A 26 12.07 -10.45 3.26
CA ALA A 26 13.19 -10.71 4.14
C ALA A 26 13.97 -11.98 3.74
N SER A 27 13.28 -13.06 3.36
CA SER A 27 13.94 -14.29 2.88
C SER A 27 14.68 -14.12 1.56
N LYS A 28 14.42 -13.04 0.82
CA LYS A 28 15.12 -12.67 -0.42
C LYS A 28 16.24 -11.64 -0.18
N GLY A 29 16.57 -11.34 1.07
CA GLY A 29 17.65 -10.43 1.43
C GLY A 29 17.28 -8.95 1.42
N TYR A 30 15.98 -8.61 1.39
CA TYR A 30 15.55 -7.21 1.54
C TYR A 30 15.64 -6.76 2.99
N LYS A 31 15.99 -5.50 3.21
CA LYS A 31 15.67 -4.78 4.45
C LYS A 31 14.17 -4.47 4.44
N VAL A 32 13.47 -4.77 5.53
CA VAL A 32 12.00 -4.67 5.56
C VAL A 32 11.57 -3.54 6.48
N ALA A 33 10.68 -2.68 5.99
CA ALA A 33 9.90 -1.76 6.80
C ALA A 33 8.42 -2.12 6.70
N ILE A 34 7.75 -2.21 7.84
CA ILE A 34 6.32 -2.42 7.92
C ILE A 34 5.65 -1.29 8.69
N ALA A 35 4.52 -0.81 8.18
CA ALA A 35 3.77 0.26 8.80
C ALA A 35 2.29 -0.15 8.99
N ALA A 36 1.77 -0.03 10.22
CA ALA A 36 0.37 -0.30 10.54
C ALA A 36 0.00 0.22 11.94
N ARG A 37 -1.30 0.38 12.18
CA ARG A 37 -1.87 0.92 13.43
C ARG A 37 -1.52 0.09 14.67
N SER A 38 -1.46 -1.23 14.49
CA SER A 38 -1.29 -2.20 15.57
C SER A 38 0.17 -2.55 15.87
N LEU A 39 1.13 -1.94 15.17
CA LEU A 39 2.54 -2.20 15.42
C LEU A 39 3.01 -1.39 16.63
N ASP A 40 3.89 -2.02 17.41
CA ASP A 40 4.76 -1.34 18.33
C ASP A 40 6.12 -1.09 17.65
N GLU A 41 6.62 0.13 17.77
CA GLU A 41 7.92 0.50 17.21
C GLU A 41 9.05 -0.12 18.01
N ALA A 42 8.84 -0.41 19.31
CA ALA A 42 9.80 -1.08 20.17
C ALA A 42 10.11 -2.52 19.71
N ASP A 43 9.21 -3.14 18.95
CA ASP A 43 9.38 -4.48 18.36
C ASP A 43 10.23 -4.46 17.07
N SER A 44 10.85 -3.33 16.73
CA SER A 44 11.79 -3.25 15.61
C SER A 44 13.04 -4.10 15.89
N THR A 45 13.64 -4.63 14.82
CA THR A 45 14.86 -5.45 14.87
C THR A 45 15.85 -4.93 13.83
N ASP A 46 17.09 -5.40 13.87
CA ASP A 46 18.12 -5.04 12.88
C ASP A 46 17.73 -5.34 11.42
N LYS A 47 16.75 -6.24 11.21
CA LYS A 47 16.29 -6.68 9.89
C LYS A 47 14.91 -6.15 9.51
N GLN A 48 14.16 -5.60 10.48
CA GLN A 48 12.80 -5.13 10.27
C GLN A 48 12.52 -3.88 11.09
N LEU A 49 12.16 -2.80 10.41
CA LEU A 49 11.67 -1.58 11.02
C LEU A 49 10.15 -1.62 11.16
N ASN A 50 9.64 -1.44 12.38
CA ASN A 50 8.22 -1.28 12.64
C ASN A 50 7.87 0.21 12.77
N ILE A 51 6.79 0.63 12.11
CA ILE A 51 6.33 2.01 12.11
C ILE A 51 4.85 2.03 12.47
N LYS A 52 4.51 2.73 13.53
CA LYS A 52 3.10 2.89 13.89
C LYS A 52 2.48 3.95 12.99
N SER A 53 1.43 3.57 12.25
CA SER A 53 0.80 4.47 11.26
C SER A 53 -0.69 4.22 11.09
N ASP A 54 -1.49 5.28 11.05
CA ASP A 54 -2.89 5.30 10.66
C ASP A 54 -3.08 6.09 9.35
N PHE A 55 -3.27 5.37 8.25
CA PHE A 55 -3.42 5.97 6.92
C PHE A 55 -4.79 6.63 6.66
N ALA A 56 -5.64 6.77 7.69
CA ALA A 56 -6.68 7.80 7.68
C ALA A 56 -6.09 9.22 7.75
N HIS A 57 -4.79 9.34 8.06
CA HIS A 57 -4.01 10.57 8.13
C HIS A 57 -2.89 10.50 7.07
N PRO A 58 -3.03 11.17 5.91
CA PRO A 58 -2.06 11.06 4.82
C PRO A 58 -0.62 11.46 5.20
N GLU A 59 -0.45 12.31 6.20
CA GLU A 59 0.87 12.67 6.76
C GLU A 59 1.60 11.47 7.39
N ASP A 60 0.89 10.44 7.87
CA ASP A 60 1.51 9.20 8.36
C ASP A 60 2.26 8.47 7.24
N VAL A 61 1.78 8.58 6.00
CA VAL A 61 2.47 8.03 4.83
C VAL A 61 3.82 8.71 4.69
N VAL A 62 3.84 10.05 4.69
CA VAL A 62 5.08 10.83 4.56
C VAL A 62 6.05 10.49 5.69
N ARG A 63 5.58 10.48 6.94
CA ARG A 63 6.40 10.10 8.10
C ARG A 63 6.99 8.69 7.98
N ALA A 64 6.21 7.73 7.48
CA ALA A 64 6.69 6.37 7.25
C ALA A 64 7.82 6.35 6.22
N PHE A 65 7.67 7.04 5.08
CA PHE A 65 8.73 7.15 4.07
C PHE A 65 9.99 7.83 4.61
N GLU A 66 9.85 8.93 5.35
CA GLU A 66 10.97 9.65 5.96
C GLU A 66 11.75 8.76 6.94
N LYS A 67 11.04 8.04 7.81
CA LYS A 67 11.64 7.13 8.78
C LYS A 67 12.36 5.98 8.08
N VAL A 68 11.77 5.39 7.04
CA VAL A 68 12.45 4.34 6.26
C VAL A 68 13.70 4.88 5.57
N LYS A 69 13.61 6.04 4.92
CA LYS A 69 14.76 6.66 4.24
C LYS A 69 15.92 6.90 5.20
N LYS A 70 15.61 7.35 6.42
CA LYS A 70 16.60 7.61 7.46
C LYS A 70 17.25 6.33 8.01
N GLU A 71 16.45 5.31 8.30
CA GLU A 71 16.94 4.13 9.04
C GLU A 71 17.44 2.99 8.13
N LEU A 72 16.85 2.82 6.95
CA LEU A 72 17.15 1.69 6.05
C LEU A 72 17.67 2.11 4.66
N GLY A 73 17.40 3.35 4.26
CA GLY A 73 17.63 3.86 2.91
C GLY A 73 16.34 4.00 2.10
N ILE A 74 16.45 4.41 0.84
CA ILE A 74 15.27 4.67 -0.01
C ILE A 74 14.56 3.34 -0.34
N PRO A 75 13.24 3.22 -0.08
CA PRO A 75 12.49 2.03 -0.46
C PRO A 75 12.48 1.87 -1.98
N SER A 76 13.02 0.76 -2.45
CA SER A 76 13.08 0.38 -3.87
C SER A 76 11.80 -0.39 -4.27
N VAL A 77 11.17 -1.04 -3.29
CA VAL A 77 9.83 -1.61 -3.42
C VAL A 77 8.89 -0.99 -2.39
N VAL A 78 7.72 -0.54 -2.84
CA VAL A 78 6.65 -0.05 -1.96
C VAL A 78 5.40 -0.88 -2.19
N ILE A 79 4.75 -1.31 -1.11
CA ILE A 79 3.49 -2.06 -1.16
C ILE A 79 2.46 -1.30 -0.33
N TYR A 80 1.47 -0.72 -1.00
CA TYR A 80 0.30 -0.16 -0.34
C TYR A 80 -0.78 -1.24 -0.23
N ASN A 81 -0.88 -1.84 0.95
CA ASN A 81 -1.85 -2.88 1.30
C ASN A 81 -2.95 -2.39 2.27
N ALA A 82 -2.80 -1.19 2.84
CA ALA A 82 -3.81 -0.64 3.73
C ALA A 82 -5.16 -0.50 3.01
N GLY A 83 -6.24 -0.77 3.75
CA GLY A 83 -7.59 -0.62 3.23
C GLY A 83 -8.60 -0.51 4.37
N ALA A 84 -9.69 0.18 4.10
CA ALA A 84 -10.81 0.37 5.01
C ALA A 84 -12.14 0.10 4.29
N ALA A 85 -13.18 -0.23 5.06
CA ALA A 85 -14.52 -0.45 4.55
C ALA A 85 -15.53 -0.27 5.68
N THR A 86 -16.62 0.43 5.38
CA THR A 86 -17.78 0.62 6.22
C THR A 86 -18.97 0.05 5.47
N PHE A 87 -19.48 -1.08 5.95
CA PHE A 87 -20.53 -1.80 5.24
C PHE A 87 -21.86 -1.07 5.33
N SER A 88 -22.45 -0.77 4.17
CA SER A 88 -23.81 -0.23 4.10
C SER A 88 -24.86 -1.33 4.34
N PRO A 89 -26.04 -0.96 4.88
CA PRO A 89 -27.12 -1.91 5.08
C PRO A 89 -27.63 -2.46 3.74
N PRO A 90 -28.17 -3.70 3.72
CA PRO A 90 -28.77 -4.26 2.52
C PRO A 90 -29.87 -3.35 1.95
N GLY A 91 -29.81 -3.08 0.64
CA GLY A 91 -30.83 -2.30 -0.06
C GLY A 91 -30.65 -0.77 -0.01
N ASP A 92 -29.73 -0.25 0.80
CA ASP A 92 -29.42 1.19 0.84
C ASP A 92 -27.90 1.43 0.89
N PRO A 93 -27.24 1.52 -0.28
CA PRO A 93 -25.78 1.65 -0.33
C PRO A 93 -25.28 3.02 0.13
N PHE A 94 -26.17 4.01 0.30
CA PHE A 94 -25.82 5.36 0.74
C PHE A 94 -26.09 5.60 2.23
N ALA A 95 -26.64 4.62 2.96
CA ALA A 95 -26.86 4.67 4.39
C ALA A 95 -25.58 4.43 5.22
N ILE A 96 -24.52 5.17 4.90
CA ILE A 96 -23.33 5.33 5.73
C ILE A 96 -23.14 6.81 6.07
N SER A 97 -22.46 7.10 7.18
CA SER A 97 -22.16 8.49 7.52
C SER A 97 -21.16 9.10 6.54
N LEU A 98 -21.23 10.42 6.35
CA LEU A 98 -20.24 11.15 5.56
C LEU A 98 -18.83 11.00 6.14
N ASP A 99 -18.70 10.97 7.46
CA ASP A 99 -17.42 10.79 8.15
C ASP A 99 -16.80 9.41 7.84
N SER A 100 -17.61 8.35 7.87
CA SER A 100 -17.19 7.00 7.46
C SER A 100 -16.73 6.98 6.01
N PHE A 101 -17.52 7.57 5.12
CA PHE A 101 -17.18 7.66 3.69
C PHE A 101 -15.84 8.40 3.48
N GLN A 102 -15.67 9.56 4.10
CA GLN A 102 -14.45 10.36 3.98
C GLN A 102 -13.24 9.64 4.54
N ARG A 103 -13.37 9.02 5.73
CA ARG A 103 -12.29 8.23 6.33
C ARG A 103 -11.84 7.10 5.41
N ASP A 104 -12.78 6.31 4.91
CA ASP A 104 -12.47 5.14 4.10
C ASP A 104 -11.93 5.54 2.72
N MET A 105 -12.44 6.62 2.13
CA MET A 105 -11.87 7.22 0.92
C MET A 105 -10.44 7.72 1.16
N THR A 106 -10.15 8.32 2.31
CA THR A 106 -8.77 8.72 2.64
C THR A 106 -7.83 7.53 2.66
N VAL A 107 -8.20 6.45 3.36
CA VAL A 107 -7.36 5.24 3.44
C VAL A 107 -7.20 4.55 2.08
N ASN A 108 -8.29 4.41 1.32
CA ASN A 108 -8.29 3.63 0.08
C ASN A 108 -7.85 4.42 -1.17
N ASN A 109 -7.78 5.75 -1.10
CA ASN A 109 -7.49 6.62 -2.24
C ASN A 109 -6.47 7.72 -1.91
N THR A 110 -6.78 8.68 -1.04
CA THR A 110 -5.90 9.84 -0.79
C THR A 110 -4.52 9.41 -0.29
N SER A 111 -4.45 8.50 0.66
CA SER A 111 -3.18 7.98 1.18
C SER A 111 -2.44 7.10 0.16
N VAL A 112 -3.15 6.47 -0.80
CA VAL A 112 -2.53 5.77 -1.94
C VAL A 112 -1.85 6.77 -2.87
N PHE A 113 -2.52 7.89 -3.18
CA PHE A 113 -1.96 8.97 -3.98
C PHE A 113 -0.68 9.52 -3.34
N VAL A 114 -0.72 9.83 -2.04
CA VAL A 114 0.47 10.32 -1.31
C VAL A 114 1.59 9.28 -1.32
N ALA A 115 1.29 8.00 -1.09
CA ALA A 115 2.30 6.94 -1.14
C ALA A 115 2.93 6.79 -2.52
N ALA A 116 2.11 6.86 -3.58
CA ALA A 116 2.59 6.80 -4.95
C ALA A 116 3.51 7.99 -5.27
N GLN A 117 3.15 9.20 -4.83
CA GLN A 117 3.98 10.40 -4.98
C GLN A 117 5.32 10.27 -4.27
N GLN A 118 5.33 9.83 -3.01
CA GLN A 118 6.56 9.58 -2.25
C GLN A 118 7.44 8.51 -2.92
N ALA A 119 6.83 7.47 -3.49
CA ALA A 119 7.55 6.46 -4.25
C ALA A 119 8.20 7.02 -5.53
N VAL A 120 7.50 7.88 -6.30
CA VAL A 120 8.10 8.53 -7.48
C VAL A 120 9.35 9.32 -7.08
N LEU A 121 9.26 10.12 -6.01
CA LEU A 121 10.37 10.92 -5.52
C LEU A 121 11.56 10.04 -5.11
N GLY A 122 11.31 8.96 -4.35
CA GLY A 122 12.35 8.03 -3.97
C GLY A 122 12.96 7.27 -5.15
N PHE A 123 12.15 6.78 -6.08
CA PHE A 123 12.63 6.01 -7.23
C PHE A 123 13.51 6.82 -8.19
N ALA A 124 13.32 8.14 -8.24
CA ALA A 124 14.17 9.04 -9.03
C ALA A 124 15.61 9.12 -8.48
N ASP A 125 15.79 8.94 -7.18
CA ASP A 125 17.08 9.00 -6.49
C ASP A 125 17.81 7.64 -6.44
N LEU A 126 17.16 6.56 -6.89
CA LEU A 126 17.72 5.20 -6.88
C LEU A 126 18.53 4.90 -8.16
N PRO A 127 19.55 4.01 -8.07
CA PRO A 127 20.29 3.52 -9.23
C PRO A 127 19.39 2.94 -10.33
N VAL A 128 19.88 2.99 -11.58
CA VAL A 128 19.06 2.61 -12.75
C VAL A 128 18.67 1.11 -12.73
N ASP A 129 19.53 0.28 -12.17
CA ASP A 129 19.36 -1.16 -12.00
C ASP A 129 18.57 -1.55 -10.75
N ALA A 130 18.32 -0.62 -9.82
CA ALA A 130 17.53 -0.89 -8.64
C ALA A 130 16.08 -1.26 -9.01
N PRO A 131 15.47 -2.22 -8.28
CA PRO A 131 14.04 -2.47 -8.43
C PRO A 131 13.29 -1.20 -8.02
N ARG A 132 12.49 -0.61 -8.90
CA ARG A 132 11.74 0.65 -8.65
C ARG A 132 10.25 0.39 -8.84
N THR A 133 9.65 -0.31 -7.89
CA THR A 133 8.32 -0.91 -8.04
C THR A 133 7.35 -0.54 -6.93
N PHE A 134 6.17 -0.05 -7.29
CA PHE A 134 5.05 0.22 -6.42
C PHE A 134 3.92 -0.79 -6.68
N PHE A 135 3.48 -1.47 -5.63
CA PHE A 135 2.32 -2.35 -5.67
C PHE A 135 1.17 -1.74 -4.88
N PHE A 136 -0.01 -1.70 -5.47
CA PHE A 136 -1.27 -1.44 -4.77
C PHE A 136 -2.06 -2.73 -4.63
N THR A 137 -2.56 -3.01 -3.44
CA THR A 137 -3.41 -4.19 -3.19
C THR A 137 -4.88 -3.87 -3.47
N GLY A 138 -5.34 -4.30 -4.65
CA GLY A 138 -6.75 -4.28 -5.05
C GLY A 138 -7.51 -5.53 -4.69
N ASN A 139 -8.74 -5.61 -5.17
CA ASN A 139 -9.57 -6.82 -5.20
C ASN A 139 -10.60 -6.69 -6.34
N ILE A 140 -11.62 -7.54 -6.34
CA ILE A 140 -12.70 -7.51 -7.35
C ILE A 140 -13.45 -6.17 -7.40
N LEU A 141 -13.45 -5.39 -6.31
CA LEU A 141 -14.18 -4.13 -6.22
C LEU A 141 -13.63 -3.04 -7.15
N ASN A 142 -12.44 -3.24 -7.73
CA ASN A 142 -11.85 -2.33 -8.70
C ASN A 142 -12.59 -2.32 -10.04
N VAL A 143 -13.37 -3.38 -10.32
CA VAL A 143 -14.08 -3.59 -11.60
C VAL A 143 -15.51 -4.06 -11.41
N THR A 144 -15.94 -4.37 -10.19
CA THR A 144 -17.29 -4.87 -9.89
C THR A 144 -17.87 -4.15 -8.70
N ALA A 145 -19.07 -3.59 -8.88
CA ALA A 145 -19.81 -2.97 -7.79
C ALA A 145 -20.46 -4.04 -6.91
N LEU A 146 -20.09 -4.07 -5.63
CA LEU A 146 -20.84 -4.78 -4.59
C LEU A 146 -21.51 -3.71 -3.71
N PRO A 147 -22.84 -3.56 -3.71
CA PRO A 147 -23.53 -2.42 -3.10
C PRO A 147 -23.17 -2.17 -1.62
N GLN A 148 -22.93 -3.25 -0.86
CA GLN A 148 -22.55 -3.17 0.56
C GLN A 148 -21.13 -2.63 0.82
N PHE A 149 -20.33 -2.45 -0.23
CA PHE A 149 -18.94 -1.99 -0.18
C PHE A 149 -18.73 -0.72 -1.02
N LEU A 150 -19.73 0.16 -1.06
CA LEU A 150 -19.77 1.30 -1.97
C LEU A 150 -18.49 2.15 -1.89
N GLU A 151 -18.10 2.58 -0.70
CA GLU A 151 -16.93 3.44 -0.47
C GLU A 151 -15.61 2.71 -0.71
N SER A 152 -15.49 1.45 -0.28
CA SER A 152 -14.30 0.64 -0.53
C SER A 152 -14.10 0.39 -2.04
N GLY A 153 -15.19 0.12 -2.77
CA GLY A 153 -15.14 -0.05 -4.22
C GLY A 153 -14.83 1.25 -4.97
N ALA A 154 -15.41 2.37 -4.55
CA ALA A 154 -15.12 3.68 -5.12
C ALA A 154 -13.63 4.04 -4.95
N GLY A 155 -13.12 3.94 -3.72
CA GLY A 155 -11.72 4.22 -3.40
C GLY A 155 -10.74 3.32 -4.15
N LYS A 156 -11.02 2.02 -4.21
CA LYS A 156 -10.13 1.08 -4.92
C LYS A 156 -10.17 1.24 -6.43
N SER A 157 -11.31 1.60 -7.02
CA SER A 157 -11.42 1.89 -8.45
C SER A 157 -10.63 3.15 -8.82
N ALA A 158 -10.73 4.20 -8.00
CA ALA A 158 -9.92 5.41 -8.16
C ALA A 158 -8.42 5.11 -8.05
N SER A 159 -8.00 4.36 -7.04
CA SER A 159 -6.60 3.95 -6.88
C SER A 159 -6.09 3.03 -7.98
N ALA A 160 -6.91 2.10 -8.47
CA ALA A 160 -6.56 1.28 -9.62
C ALA A 160 -6.32 2.13 -10.87
N HIS A 161 -7.17 3.14 -11.10
CA HIS A 161 -6.98 4.10 -12.18
C HIS A 161 -5.65 4.86 -12.05
N MET A 162 -5.31 5.33 -10.85
CA MET A 162 -4.01 5.97 -10.59
C MET A 162 -2.83 5.05 -10.92
N MET A 163 -2.91 3.77 -10.55
CA MET A 163 -1.84 2.80 -10.86
C MET A 163 -1.69 2.57 -12.37
N MET A 164 -2.79 2.48 -13.11
CA MET A 164 -2.77 2.34 -14.57
C MET A 164 -2.15 3.56 -15.25
N ALA A 165 -2.53 4.77 -14.82
CA ALA A 165 -1.96 6.01 -15.33
C ALA A 165 -0.45 6.09 -15.04
N ALA A 166 -0.03 5.82 -13.81
CA ALA A 166 1.37 5.83 -13.41
C ALA A 166 2.20 4.77 -14.15
N ALA A 167 1.64 3.59 -14.40
CA ALA A 167 2.30 2.53 -15.16
C ALA A 167 2.52 2.91 -16.64
N ALA A 168 1.56 3.62 -17.24
CA ALA A 168 1.70 4.11 -18.60
C ALA A 168 2.76 5.21 -18.71
N GLU A 169 2.76 6.16 -17.78
CA GLU A 169 3.64 7.34 -17.83
C GLU A 169 5.08 7.04 -17.41
N TYR A 170 5.30 6.28 -16.33
CA TYR A 170 6.63 6.08 -15.77
C TYR A 170 7.40 4.90 -16.34
N ARG A 171 6.85 4.21 -17.34
CA ARG A 171 7.49 3.06 -18.00
C ARG A 171 8.87 3.39 -18.54
N GLU A 172 9.01 4.53 -19.22
CA GLU A 172 10.29 4.97 -19.80
C GLU A 172 11.32 5.39 -18.73
N LYS A 173 10.86 5.73 -17.51
CA LYS A 173 11.73 5.99 -16.36
C LYS A 173 12.15 4.70 -15.64
N GLY A 174 11.63 3.54 -16.06
CA GLY A 174 11.86 2.25 -15.43
C GLY A 174 11.08 2.04 -14.14
N PHE A 175 10.15 2.93 -13.78
CA PHE A 175 9.32 2.74 -12.58
C PHE A 175 8.14 1.84 -12.92
N LYS A 176 7.85 0.87 -12.07
CA LYS A 176 6.78 -0.09 -12.25
C LYS A 176 5.68 0.18 -11.25
N TYR A 177 4.48 0.50 -11.73
CA TYR A 177 3.28 0.59 -10.90
C TYR A 177 2.36 -0.58 -11.26
N ALA A 178 1.96 -1.36 -10.27
CA ALA A 178 1.19 -2.57 -10.50
C ALA A 178 0.03 -2.71 -9.50
N LEU A 179 -1.10 -3.19 -10.02
CA LEU A 179 -2.22 -3.62 -9.22
C LEU A 179 -2.07 -5.12 -8.88
N THR A 180 -2.14 -5.45 -7.61
CA THR A 180 -2.21 -6.84 -7.14
C THR A 180 -3.62 -7.14 -6.69
N THR A 181 -4.31 -8.03 -7.41
CA THR A 181 -5.67 -8.43 -7.06
C THR A 181 -5.60 -9.65 -6.15
N LEU A 182 -6.00 -9.47 -4.89
CA LEU A 182 -6.39 -10.62 -4.08
C LEU A 182 -7.75 -11.06 -4.61
N LEU A 183 -7.74 -12.04 -5.52
CA LEU A 183 -8.99 -12.67 -5.94
C LEU A 183 -9.64 -13.20 -4.66
N CYS A 184 -10.83 -12.71 -4.37
CA CYS A 184 -11.52 -13.04 -3.15
C CYS A 184 -11.63 -14.57 -3.06
N CYS A 185 -11.06 -15.18 -2.02
CA CYS A 185 -11.29 -16.60 -1.73
C CYS A 185 -12.79 -16.92 -1.55
N LEU A 186 -13.69 -15.93 -1.51
CA LEU A 186 -15.13 -16.10 -1.56
C LEU A 186 -15.66 -16.60 -2.93
N CYS A 187 -14.86 -16.58 -3.99
CA CYS A 187 -15.23 -17.20 -5.27
C CYS A 187 -14.86 -18.70 -5.38
N ARG A 188 -14.36 -19.32 -4.29
CA ARG A 188 -14.41 -20.78 -4.11
C ARG A 188 -15.52 -21.12 -3.12
N ARG A 189 -16.76 -21.08 -3.59
CA ARG A 189 -17.82 -21.96 -3.09
C ARG A 189 -18.39 -22.67 -4.31
N ASP A 190 -18.20 -23.99 -4.28
CA ASP A 190 -18.72 -25.06 -5.12
C ASP A 190 -18.32 -25.07 -6.60
#